data_AF-A0A1Z8AXB3-F1
#
_entry.id   AF-A0A1Z8AXB3-F1
#
_cell.length_a   1.000
_cell.length_b   1.000
_cell.length_c   1.000
_cell.angle_alpha   90.00
_cell.angle_beta   90.00
_cell.angle_gamma   90.00
#
_symmetry.space_group_name_H-M   'P 1'
#
loop_
_entity.id
_entity.type
_entity.pdbx_description
1 polymer ?
#
loop_
_entity_poly.entity_id
_entity_poly.type
_entity_poly.pdbx_seq_one_letter_code
_entity_poly.pdbx_strand_id
1 'polypeptide(L)'
;MKRTIFTTLAMAIALFLSSCKTTQKAVAQKEEQTKETASKKKSKFKSYNKVITNDAITDEGLFTTHQVDEDYFYEIPHDLLDKDMLWVTRIAQIPNNLGGGYLNAGSKTNQQVVSWERFQDKILLKVKSYDEVALD
;
A
#
# COMPACT_ATOMS: atom_id res chain seq x y z
N MET A 1 44.84 28.97 58.66
CA MET A 1 43.55 28.46 58.17
C MET A 1 43.31 28.65 56.67
N LYS A 2 44.03 29.51 55.93
CA LYS A 2 43.82 29.70 54.48
C LYS A 2 44.58 28.71 53.56
N ARG A 3 45.63 28.05 54.05
CA ARG A 3 46.45 27.08 53.26
C ARG A 3 45.86 25.66 53.25
N THR A 4 45.12 25.27 54.29
CA THR A 4 44.44 23.97 54.38
C THR A 4 43.14 23.93 53.57
N ILE A 5 42.48 25.08 53.37
CA ILE A 5 41.28 25.22 52.53
C ILE A 5 41.63 25.12 51.03
N PHE A 6 42.79 25.64 50.62
CA PHE A 6 43.25 25.58 49.22
C PHE A 6 43.65 24.16 48.81
N THR A 7 44.20 23.36 49.73
CA THR A 7 44.57 21.96 49.46
C THR A 7 43.36 21.02 49.41
N THR A 8 42.29 21.30 50.16
CA THR A 8 41.03 20.54 50.07
C THR A 8 40.20 20.88 48.83
N LEU A 9 40.35 22.09 48.28
CA LEU A 9 39.68 22.50 47.03
C LEU A 9 40.36 21.91 45.78
N ALA A 10 41.68 21.69 45.83
CA ALA A 10 42.43 21.04 44.75
C ALA A 10 42.16 19.53 44.64
N MET A 11 41.74 18.87 45.72
CA MET A 11 41.42 17.44 45.75
C MET A 11 39.93 17.14 45.44
N ALA A 12 39.14 18.14 45.06
CA ALA A 12 37.77 17.97 44.57
C ALA A 12 37.65 18.12 43.04
N ILE A 13 38.63 18.75 42.39
CA ILE A 13 38.62 19.03 40.94
C ILE A 13 39.24 17.88 40.11
N ALA A 14 40.06 17.02 40.74
CA ALA A 14 40.68 15.87 40.07
C ALA A 14 39.73 14.67 39.81
N LEU A 15 38.50 14.69 40.34
CA LEU A 15 37.54 13.58 40.21
C LEU A 15 36.52 13.75 39.06
N PHE A 16 36.55 14.85 38.31
CA PHE A 16 35.55 15.13 37.26
C PHE A 16 36.01 14.88 35.81
N LEU A 17 37.26 14.47 35.54
CA LEU A 17 37.75 14.26 34.16
C LEU A 17 37.80 12.80 33.68
N SER A 18 37.41 11.82 34.50
CA SER A 18 37.47 10.40 34.12
C SER A 18 36.16 9.79 33.60
N SER A 19 35.10 10.58 33.37
CA SER A 19 33.77 10.03 33.08
C SER A 19 33.34 10.01 31.60
N CYS A 20 34.28 10.07 30.64
CA CYS A 20 33.92 10.21 29.22
C CYS A 20 34.31 9.02 28.30
N LYS A 21 34.53 7.81 28.83
CA LYS A 21 34.84 6.62 27.98
C LYS A 21 33.91 5.40 28.13
N THR A 22 32.91 5.46 29.01
CA THR A 22 32.00 4.31 29.24
C THR A 22 30.71 4.36 28.39
N THR A 23 30.34 5.52 27.84
CA THR A 23 29.04 5.69 27.16
C THR A 23 29.01 5.15 25.72
N GLN A 24 30.16 4.95 25.06
CA GLN A 24 30.17 4.49 23.65
C GLN A 24 29.96 2.98 23.50
N LYS A 25 30.37 2.14 24.46
CA LYS A 25 30.19 0.68 24.38
C LYS A 25 28.76 0.23 24.67
N ALA A 26 28.02 0.97 25.50
CA ALA A 26 26.63 0.65 25.83
C ALA A 26 25.62 1.02 24.72
N VAL A 27 25.99 1.93 23.80
CA VAL A 27 25.16 2.29 22.64
C VAL A 27 25.36 1.29 21.49
N ALA A 28 26.60 0.83 21.25
CA ALA A 28 26.88 -0.16 20.20
C ALA A 28 26.24 -1.54 20.47
N GLN A 29 26.22 -2.02 21.72
CA GLN A 29 25.56 -3.29 22.05
C GLN A 29 24.03 -3.21 22.08
N LYS A 30 23.45 -2.02 22.26
CA LYS A 30 21.99 -1.84 22.21
C LYS A 30 21.46 -1.80 20.77
N GLU A 31 22.29 -1.44 19.79
CA GLU A 31 21.92 -1.47 18.37
C GLU A 31 21.91 -2.88 17.76
N GLU A 32 22.82 -3.78 18.17
CA GLU A 32 22.80 -5.17 17.68
C GLU A 32 21.63 -5.97 18.28
N GLN A 33 21.30 -5.77 19.55
CA GLN A 33 20.24 -6.54 20.22
C GLN A 33 18.82 -6.05 19.90
N THR A 34 18.65 -4.83 19.37
CA THR A 34 17.33 -4.33 18.94
C THR A 34 16.97 -4.80 17.52
N LYS A 35 17.94 -5.21 16.69
CA LYS A 35 17.66 -5.72 15.34
C LYS A 35 17.19 -7.18 15.31
N GLU A 36 17.54 -8.00 16.30
CA GLU A 36 17.16 -9.43 16.33
C GLU A 36 15.79 -9.73 16.93
N THR A 37 15.16 -8.76 17.60
CA THR A 37 13.80 -8.92 18.16
C THR A 37 12.74 -8.06 17.47
N ALA A 38 13.01 -7.59 16.26
CA ALA A 38 11.92 -7.32 15.32
C ALA A 38 11.44 -8.67 14.79
N SER A 39 10.71 -9.39 15.64
CA SER A 39 9.85 -10.51 15.26
C SER A 39 9.23 -10.18 13.90
N LYS A 40 9.70 -10.85 12.84
CA LYS A 40 9.06 -10.81 11.53
C LYS A 40 7.64 -11.32 11.75
N LYS A 41 6.71 -10.41 12.08
CA LYS A 41 5.29 -10.67 11.92
C LYS A 41 5.17 -11.20 10.51
N LYS A 42 4.81 -12.48 10.36
CA LYS A 42 4.59 -13.07 9.04
C LYS A 42 3.62 -12.15 8.32
N SER A 43 4.05 -11.59 7.19
CA SER A 43 3.17 -10.78 6.36
C SER A 43 1.94 -11.62 6.03
N LYS A 44 0.76 -11.02 6.18
CA LYS A 44 -0.49 -11.67 5.79
C LYS A 44 -0.58 -11.86 4.28
N PHE A 45 0.20 -11.10 3.51
CA PHE A 45 0.22 -11.14 2.05
C PHE A 45 1.34 -12.05 1.54
N LYS A 46 1.05 -12.76 0.44
CA LYS A 46 2.06 -13.46 -0.35
C LYS A 46 3.05 -12.43 -0.92
N SER A 47 4.30 -12.83 -1.09
CA SER A 47 5.29 -12.01 -1.82
C SER A 47 4.87 -11.84 -3.28
N TYR A 48 5.19 -10.70 -3.87
CA TYR A 48 4.83 -10.36 -5.25
C TYR A 48 5.20 -11.47 -6.26
N ASN A 49 6.48 -11.88 -6.29
CA ASN A 49 6.97 -12.92 -7.21
C ASN A 49 6.34 -14.31 -7.03
N LYS A 50 5.58 -14.52 -5.93
CA LYS A 50 4.84 -15.77 -5.68
C LYS A 50 3.42 -15.70 -6.25
N VAL A 51 2.92 -14.50 -6.53
CA VAL A 51 1.59 -14.26 -7.12
C VAL A 51 1.75 -13.97 -8.60
N ILE A 52 2.62 -13.02 -8.96
CA ILE A 52 2.98 -12.71 -10.34
C ILE A 52 4.30 -13.40 -10.64
N THR A 53 4.24 -14.52 -11.37
CA THR A 53 5.42 -15.29 -11.75
C THR A 53 6.07 -14.69 -12.99
N ASN A 54 7.27 -15.14 -13.35
CA ASN A 54 7.96 -14.68 -14.55
C ASN A 54 7.25 -15.11 -15.85
N ASP A 55 6.39 -16.14 -15.76
CA ASP A 55 5.63 -16.66 -16.90
C ASP A 55 4.29 -15.91 -17.09
N ALA A 56 4.00 -14.92 -16.25
CA ALA A 56 2.78 -14.13 -16.32
C ALA A 56 2.70 -13.32 -17.63
N ILE A 57 1.57 -13.41 -18.32
CA ILE A 57 1.28 -12.56 -19.48
C ILE A 57 0.75 -11.23 -18.95
N THR A 58 1.48 -10.14 -19.22
CA THR A 58 1.16 -8.82 -18.70
C THR A 58 0.64 -7.90 -19.80
N ASP A 59 -0.42 -7.17 -19.49
CA ASP A 59 -0.98 -6.14 -20.36
C ASP A 59 -1.12 -4.81 -19.59
N GLU A 60 -0.75 -3.72 -20.23
CA GLU A 60 -0.76 -2.37 -19.67
C GLU A 60 -2.01 -1.61 -20.15
N GLY A 61 -2.79 -1.08 -19.22
CA GLY A 61 -4.00 -0.33 -19.53
C GLY A 61 -4.38 0.65 -18.42
N LEU A 62 -5.68 0.80 -18.16
CA LEU A 62 -6.14 1.54 -16.97
C LEU A 62 -5.52 0.98 -15.68
N PHE A 63 -5.40 -0.34 -15.64
CA PHE A 63 -4.65 -1.10 -14.66
C PHE A 63 -3.66 -2.00 -15.40
N THR A 64 -2.51 -2.26 -14.80
CA THR A 64 -1.68 -3.39 -15.23
C THR A 64 -2.44 -4.66 -14.88
N THR A 65 -2.60 -5.55 -15.86
CA THR A 65 -3.24 -6.85 -15.66
C THR A 65 -2.24 -7.96 -15.94
N HIS A 66 -2.29 -9.01 -15.13
CA HIS A 66 -1.46 -10.19 -15.29
C HIS A 66 -2.34 -11.42 -15.37
N GLN A 67 -2.14 -12.22 -16.41
CA GLN A 67 -2.68 -13.57 -16.47
C GLN A 67 -1.61 -14.56 -16.00
N VAL A 68 -1.94 -15.35 -14.99
CA VAL A 68 -1.12 -16.47 -14.51
C VAL A 68 -2.01 -17.72 -14.55
N ASP A 69 -1.68 -18.65 -15.44
CA ASP A 69 -2.54 -19.80 -15.77
C ASP A 69 -3.96 -19.34 -16.19
N GLU A 70 -4.97 -19.63 -15.37
CA GLU A 70 -6.38 -19.27 -15.59
C GLU A 70 -6.82 -18.03 -14.78
N ASP A 71 -5.97 -17.55 -13.88
CA ASP A 71 -6.29 -16.44 -12.99
C ASP A 71 -5.84 -15.09 -13.56
N TYR A 72 -6.66 -14.06 -13.35
CA TYR A 72 -6.34 -12.67 -13.68
C TYR A 72 -6.10 -11.86 -12.41
N PHE A 73 -4.96 -11.19 -12.36
CA PHE A 73 -4.56 -10.28 -11.30
C PHE A 73 -4.52 -8.85 -11.83
N TYR A 74 -4.96 -7.91 -11.00
CA TYR A 74 -5.03 -6.49 -11.33
C TYR A 74 -4.14 -5.72 -10.36
N GLU A 75 -3.25 -4.89 -10.90
CA GLU A 75 -2.55 -3.87 -10.12
C GLU A 75 -3.40 -2.61 -10.12
N ILE A 76 -4.00 -2.29 -8.97
CA ILE A 76 -4.80 -1.08 -8.81
C ILE A 76 -3.90 -0.01 -8.17
N PRO A 77 -3.52 1.04 -8.92
CA PRO A 77 -2.74 2.15 -8.39
C PRO A 77 -3.48 2.87 -7.26
N HIS A 78 -2.74 3.34 -6.25
CA HIS A 78 -3.34 3.99 -5.08
C HIS A 78 -4.05 5.30 -5.43
N ASP A 79 -3.62 5.99 -6.48
CA ASP A 79 -4.23 7.21 -7.02
C ASP A 79 -5.53 6.96 -7.82
N LEU A 80 -5.80 5.70 -8.18
CA LEU A 80 -7.06 5.28 -8.81
C LEU A 80 -8.06 4.69 -7.81
N LEU A 81 -7.67 4.53 -6.54
CA LEU A 81 -8.60 4.20 -5.47
C LEU A 81 -9.55 5.36 -5.18
N ASP A 82 -10.77 5.02 -4.77
CA ASP A 82 -11.86 5.94 -4.42
C ASP A 82 -12.29 6.89 -5.56
N LYS A 83 -11.73 6.71 -6.76
CA LYS A 83 -12.06 7.47 -7.96
C LYS A 83 -13.29 6.86 -8.62
N ASP A 84 -14.25 7.73 -8.91
CA ASP A 84 -15.45 7.35 -9.64
C ASP A 84 -15.12 7.10 -11.11
N MET A 85 -15.50 5.93 -11.60
CA MET A 85 -15.31 5.52 -12.98
C MET A 85 -16.66 5.18 -13.59
N LEU A 86 -17.00 5.81 -14.72
CA LEU A 86 -18.18 5.45 -15.47
C LEU A 86 -17.87 4.21 -16.32
N TRP A 87 -18.51 3.08 -15.98
CA TRP A 87 -18.42 1.87 -16.76
C TRP A 87 -19.61 1.75 -17.69
N VAL A 88 -19.33 1.69 -19.00
CA VAL A 88 -20.32 1.52 -20.05
C VAL A 88 -20.02 0.24 -20.82
N THR A 89 -20.94 -0.72 -20.78
CA THR A 89 -20.84 -1.95 -21.59
C THR A 89 -21.59 -1.75 -22.89
N ARG A 90 -20.97 -2.13 -24.01
CA ARG A 90 -21.54 -2.02 -25.35
C ARG A 90 -21.36 -3.34 -26.10
N ILE A 91 -22.30 -3.62 -27.00
CA ILE A 91 -22.20 -4.77 -27.90
C ILE A 91 -21.12 -4.48 -28.94
N ALA A 92 -20.01 -5.22 -28.95
CA ALA A 92 -18.95 -4.99 -29.92
C ALA A 92 -19.40 -5.32 -31.36
N GLN A 93 -20.11 -6.43 -31.53
CA GLN A 93 -20.59 -6.91 -32.81
C GLN A 93 -21.86 -7.73 -32.65
N ILE A 94 -22.71 -7.71 -33.68
CA ILE A 94 -23.88 -8.58 -33.82
C ILE A 94 -23.81 -9.34 -35.16
N PRO A 95 -24.34 -10.57 -35.25
CA PRO A 95 -24.43 -11.27 -36.52
C PRO A 95 -25.36 -10.54 -37.51
N ASN A 96 -25.14 -10.74 -38.81
CA ASN A 96 -25.98 -10.18 -39.86
C ASN A 96 -27.45 -10.63 -39.66
N ASN A 97 -28.40 -9.72 -39.93
CA ASN A 97 -29.85 -9.92 -39.74
C ASN A 97 -30.34 -10.13 -38.29
N LEU A 98 -29.49 -9.99 -37.28
CA LEU A 98 -29.90 -9.91 -35.87
C LEU A 98 -29.96 -8.43 -35.43
N GLY A 99 -30.86 -8.09 -34.50
CA GLY A 99 -30.96 -6.73 -33.94
C GLY A 99 -32.17 -5.91 -34.39
N GLY A 100 -32.91 -6.35 -35.43
CA GLY A 100 -34.24 -5.84 -35.77
C GLY A 100 -34.34 -4.33 -36.03
N GLY A 101 -33.23 -3.65 -36.31
CA GLY A 101 -33.13 -2.20 -36.49
C GLY A 101 -32.96 -1.38 -35.20
N TYR A 102 -33.16 -1.97 -34.01
CA TYR A 102 -33.12 -1.27 -32.72
C TYR A 102 -31.88 -1.58 -31.88
N LEU A 103 -31.27 -2.75 -32.09
CA LEU A 103 -30.02 -3.17 -31.47
C LEU A 103 -28.95 -3.31 -32.55
N ASN A 104 -27.88 -2.54 -32.42
CA ASN A 104 -26.77 -2.53 -33.36
C ASN A 104 -25.46 -2.78 -32.61
N ALA A 105 -24.39 -3.06 -33.35
CA ALA A 105 -23.04 -2.92 -32.79
C ALA A 105 -22.88 -1.50 -32.23
N GLY A 106 -22.27 -1.39 -31.04
CA GLY A 106 -22.14 -0.16 -30.26
C GLY A 106 -23.31 0.16 -29.33
N SER A 107 -24.45 -0.54 -29.44
CA SER A 107 -25.59 -0.38 -28.52
C SER A 107 -25.16 -0.62 -27.07
N LYS A 108 -25.53 0.31 -26.18
CA LYS A 108 -25.24 0.25 -24.75
C LYS A 108 -26.12 -0.79 -24.07
N THR A 109 -25.52 -1.70 -23.32
CA THR A 109 -26.22 -2.75 -22.56
C THR A 109 -26.22 -2.50 -21.07
N ASN A 110 -25.20 -1.78 -20.55
CA ASN A 110 -25.13 -1.41 -19.15
C ASN A 110 -24.40 -0.06 -18.98
N GLN A 111 -24.75 0.67 -17.94
CA GLN A 111 -24.08 1.87 -17.48
C GLN A 111 -24.15 1.95 -15.96
N GLN A 112 -22.99 2.07 -15.32
CA GLN A 112 -22.89 2.18 -13.87
C GLN A 112 -21.67 3.00 -13.49
N VAL A 113 -21.74 3.71 -12.35
CA VAL A 113 -20.55 4.32 -11.75
C VAL A 113 -19.97 3.33 -10.77
N VAL A 114 -18.67 3.06 -10.88
CA VAL A 114 -17.96 2.16 -9.99
C VAL A 114 -16.77 2.85 -9.33
N SER A 115 -16.40 2.41 -8.14
CA SER A 115 -15.17 2.83 -7.46
C SER A 115 -14.48 1.63 -6.82
N TRP A 116 -13.15 1.63 -6.88
CA TRP A 116 -12.31 0.65 -6.18
C TRP A 116 -11.94 1.21 -4.82
N GLU A 117 -12.34 0.54 -3.74
CA GLU A 117 -12.07 1.00 -2.37
C GLU A 117 -11.20 -0.02 -1.63
N ARG A 118 -10.24 0.46 -0.85
CA ARG A 118 -9.48 -0.41 0.05
C ARG A 118 -10.18 -0.54 1.38
N PHE A 119 -10.51 -1.77 1.77
CA PHE A 119 -11.08 -2.08 3.08
C PHE A 119 -10.24 -3.16 3.77
N GLN A 120 -9.52 -2.77 4.82
CA GLN A 120 -8.55 -3.63 5.51
C GLN A 120 -7.50 -4.20 4.52
N ASP A 121 -7.41 -5.53 4.47
CA ASP A 121 -6.50 -6.30 3.62
C ASP A 121 -7.16 -6.69 2.27
N LYS A 122 -8.26 -6.03 1.87
CA LYS A 122 -9.02 -6.31 0.65
C LYS A 122 -9.24 -5.07 -0.21
N ILE A 123 -9.42 -5.29 -1.51
CA ILE A 123 -9.96 -4.30 -2.44
C ILE A 123 -11.41 -4.68 -2.76
N LEU A 124 -12.30 -3.71 -2.67
CA LEU A 124 -13.72 -3.83 -2.98
C LEU A 124 -14.01 -3.08 -4.27
N LEU A 125 -14.79 -3.68 -5.17
CA LEU A 125 -15.41 -2.98 -6.28
C LEU A 125 -16.84 -2.62 -5.86
N LYS A 126 -17.16 -1.33 -5.81
CA LYS A 126 -18.49 -0.85 -5.40
C LYS A 126 -19.16 -0.14 -6.56
N VAL A 127 -20.47 -0.35 -6.68
CA VAL A 127 -21.34 0.40 -7.58
C VAL A 127 -21.93 1.57 -6.79
N LYS A 128 -21.87 2.78 -7.34
CA LYS A 128 -22.49 3.97 -6.78
C LYS A 128 -23.79 4.28 -7.52
N SER A 129 -24.88 4.39 -6.76
CA SER A 129 -26.16 4.93 -7.25
C SER A 129 -26.27 6.39 -6.85
N TYR A 130 -26.64 7.23 -7.81
CA TYR A 130 -27.02 8.62 -7.59
C TYR A 130 -28.53 8.70 -7.83
N ASP A 131 -29.30 8.08 -6.95
CA ASP A 131 -30.75 8.21 -7.01
C ASP A 131 -31.12 9.65 -6.63
N GLU A 132 -31.65 10.39 -7.59
CA GLU A 132 -32.19 11.73 -7.38
C GLU A 132 -33.50 11.59 -6.59
N VAL A 133 -33.47 11.85 -5.28
CA VAL A 133 -34.68 11.98 -4.48
C VAL A 133 -35.10 13.45 -4.50
N ALA A 134 -36.16 13.77 -5.23
CA ALA A 134 -36.84 15.04 -5.05
C ALA A 134 -37.44 15.08 -3.63
N LEU A 135 -37.09 16.11 -2.85
CA LEU A 135 -37.80 16.43 -1.62
C LEU A 135 -39.19 16.94 -2.01
N ASP A 136 -40.24 16.18 -1.65
CA ASP A 136 -41.66 16.59 -1.73
C ASP A 136 -41.93 17.79 -0.82
#